data_AF-A0A4U6BKR3-F1
#
_entry.id   AF-A0A4U6BKR3-F1
#
_cell.length_a   1.000
_cell.length_b   1.000
_cell.length_c   1.000
_cell.angle_alpha   90.00
_cell.angle_beta   90.00
_cell.angle_gamma   90.00
#
_symmetry.space_group_name_H-M   'P 1'
#
loop_
_entity.id
_entity.type
_entity.pdbx_description
1 polymer ?
#
loop_
_entity_poly.entity_id
_entity_poly.type
_entity_poly.pdbx_seq_one_letter_code
_entity_poly.pdbx_strand_id
1 'polypeptide(L)' 'MNKIVSPKGIVSSELSKLFGDVPKPDRAEWEKTLKALKPWLSPEKFAETEAIHWRMFERANRWHESQSSSSND' A
#
# COMPACT_ATOMS: atom_id res chain seq x y z
N MET A 1 14.90 -25.46 29.41
CA MET A 1 15.44 -24.81 28.20
C MET A 1 14.27 -24.51 27.26
N ASN A 2 13.69 -23.31 27.36
CA ASN A 2 12.54 -22.93 26.53
C ASN A 2 13.07 -22.38 25.21
N LYS A 3 13.04 -23.22 24.16
CA LYS A 3 13.36 -22.79 22.80
C LYS A 3 12.23 -21.88 22.34
N ILE A 4 12.53 -20.58 22.20
CA ILE A 4 11.68 -19.64 21.48
C ILE A 4 11.69 -20.11 20.02
N VAL A 5 10.62 -20.79 19.62
CA VAL A 5 10.44 -21.20 18.22
C VAL A 5 9.94 -19.97 17.50
N SER A 6 10.86 -19.23 16.87
CA SER A 6 10.49 -18.16 15.94
C SER A 6 9.57 -18.77 14.87
N PRO A 7 8.37 -18.22 14.60
CA PRO A 7 7.51 -18.75 13.57
C PRO A 7 8.28 -18.65 12.26
N LYS A 8 8.68 -19.81 11.70
CA LYS A 8 9.23 -19.87 10.35
C LYS A 8 8.24 -19.17 9.43
N GLY A 9 8.76 -18.17 8.73
CA GLY A 9 8.00 -17.23 7.92
C GLY A 9 6.90 -17.90 7.14
N ILE A 10 5.67 -17.49 7.42
CA ILE A 10 4.56 -17.72 6.50
C ILE A 10 4.96 -17.00 5.22
N VAL A 11 5.07 -17.81 4.18
CA VAL A 11 5.86 -17.54 2.99
C VAL A 11 5.22 -16.36 2.27
N SER A 12 5.97 -15.26 2.11
CA SER A 12 5.55 -14.08 1.32
C SER A 12 4.98 -14.48 -0.05
N SER A 13 5.48 -15.59 -0.62
CA SER A 13 5.04 -16.15 -1.89
C SER A 13 3.67 -16.86 -1.85
N GLU A 14 3.21 -17.38 -0.71
CA GLU A 14 1.86 -17.96 -0.59
C GLU A 14 0.80 -16.87 -0.38
N LEU A 15 1.13 -15.81 0.35
CA LEU A 15 0.25 -14.65 0.50
C LEU A 15 0.07 -13.91 -0.83
N SER A 16 1.13 -13.78 -1.64
CA SER A 16 1.05 -13.18 -2.98
C SER A 16 0.16 -13.99 -3.95
N LYS A 17 0.07 -15.32 -3.77
CA LYS A 17 -0.86 -16.18 -4.52
C LYS A 17 -2.32 -16.03 -4.08
N LEU A 18 -2.56 -15.74 -2.80
CA LEU A 18 -3.90 -15.58 -2.22
C LEU A 18 -4.49 -14.18 -2.47
N PHE A 19 -3.64 -13.15 -2.46
CA PHE A 19 -4.06 -11.76 -2.58
C PHE A 19 -3.68 -11.10 -3.91
N GLY A 20 -2.96 -11.81 -4.78
CA GLY A 20 -2.41 -11.29 -6.03
C GLY A 20 -1.27 -10.29 -5.79
N ASP A 21 -0.58 -9.92 -6.87
CA ASP A 21 0.31 -8.76 -6.82
C ASP A 21 -0.54 -7.51 -6.56
N VAL A 22 -0.18 -6.75 -5.52
CA VAL A 22 -0.80 -5.45 -5.26
C VAL A 22 -0.53 -4.57 -6.48
N PRO A 23 -1.53 -4.07 -7.22
CA PRO A 23 -1.28 -3.27 -8.41
C PRO A 23 -0.52 -1.99 -8.05
N LYS A 24 0.38 -1.55 -8.95
CA LYS A 24 1.05 -0.26 -8.79
C LYS A 24 0.00 0.84 -8.87
N PRO A 25 -0.06 1.77 -7.89
CA PRO A 25 -1.10 2.79 -7.90
C PRO A 25 -0.91 3.74 -9.09
N ASP A 26 -1.98 3.94 -9.87
CA ASP A 26 -2.01 4.98 -10.90
C ASP A 26 -2.37 6.32 -10.29
N ARG A 27 -1.59 7.35 -10.62
CA ARG A 27 -1.78 8.69 -10.05
C ARG A 27 -3.09 9.34 -10.52
N ALA A 28 -3.47 9.15 -11.78
CA ALA A 28 -4.67 9.78 -12.33
C ALA A 28 -5.94 9.18 -11.72
N GLU A 29 -5.98 7.87 -11.49
CA GLU A 29 -7.08 7.21 -10.75
C GLU A 29 -7.15 7.68 -9.29
N TRP A 30 -5.99 7.88 -8.65
CA TRP A 30 -5.89 8.41 -7.29
C TRP A 30 -6.47 9.82 -7.16
N GLU A 31 -6.06 10.73 -8.07
CA GLU A 31 -6.56 12.11 -8.12
C GLU A 31 -8.06 12.17 -8.47
N LYS A 32 -8.53 11.27 -9.36
CA LYS A 32 -9.96 11.12 -9.69
C LYS A 32 -10.78 10.79 -8.45
N THR A 33 -10.28 9.92 -7.57
CA THR A 33 -10.95 9.54 -6.32
C THR A 33 -11.08 10.73 -5.38
N LEU A 34 -10.02 11.52 -5.18
CA LEU A 34 -10.09 12.75 -4.37
C LEU A 34 -11.11 13.74 -4.94
N LYS A 35 -11.11 13.95 -6.26
CA LYS A 35 -12.07 14.85 -6.90
C LYS A 35 -13.52 14.41 -6.68
N ALA A 36 -13.78 13.09 -6.70
CA ALA A 36 -15.10 12.54 -6.45
C ALA A 36 -15.56 12.69 -4.99
N LEU A 37 -14.63 12.69 -4.02
CA LEU A 37 -14.93 12.84 -2.59
C LEU A 37 -15.16 14.29 -2.15
N LYS A 38 -14.56 15.25 -2.85
CA LYS A 38 -14.59 16.67 -2.49
C LYS A 38 -15.99 17.25 -2.24
N PRO A 39 -17.05 16.92 -3.00
CA PRO A 39 -18.40 17.46 -2.75
C PRO A 39 -19.06 16.94 -1.47
N TRP A 40 -18.58 15.82 -0.92
CA TRP A 40 -19.23 15.10 0.18
C TRP A 40 -18.60 15.39 1.55
N LEU A 41 -17.46 16.08 1.59
CA LEU A 41 -16.68 16.30 2.79
C LEU A 41 -16.58 17.79 3.09
N SER A 42 -16.57 18.12 4.39
CA SER A 42 -16.16 19.45 4.83
C SER A 42 -14.69 19.71 4.45
N PRO A 43 -14.24 20.97 4.34
CA PRO A 43 -12.85 21.28 4.01
C PRO A 43 -11.82 20.59 4.92
N GLU A 44 -12.09 20.55 6.22
CA GLU A 44 -11.21 19.90 7.20
C GLU A 44 -11.15 18.38 6.99
N LYS A 45 -12.29 17.74 6.76
CA LYS A 45 -12.36 16.29 6.50
C LYS A 45 -11.80 15.91 5.15
N PHE A 46 -11.93 16.78 4.16
CA PHE A 46 -11.29 16.60 2.87
C PHE A 46 -9.76 16.66 3.00
N ALA A 47 -9.22 17.65 3.71
CA ALA A 47 -7.77 17.77 3.92
C ALA A 47 -7.17 16.56 4.67
N GLU A 48 -7.86 16.07 5.71
CA GLU A 48 -7.48 14.83 6.42
C GLU A 48 -7.48 13.63 5.47
N THR A 49 -8.54 13.50 4.66
CA THR A 49 -8.68 12.41 3.67
C THR A 49 -7.58 12.48 2.61
N GLU A 50 -7.30 13.66 2.07
CA GLU A 50 -6.25 13.88 1.06
C GLU A 50 -4.87 13.48 1.59
N ALA A 51 -4.54 13.87 2.83
CA ALA A 51 -3.28 13.50 3.45
C ALA A 51 -3.13 11.98 3.65
N ILE A 52 -4.19 11.30 4.09
CA ILE A 52 -4.19 9.83 4.23
C ILE A 52 -4.07 9.16 2.85
N HIS A 53 -4.82 9.64 1.86
CA HIS A 53 -4.84 9.08 0.53
C HIS A 53 -3.45 9.14 -0.11
N TRP A 54 -2.74 10.28 -0.03
CA TRP A 54 -1.38 10.39 -0.55
C TRP A 54 -0.35 9.55 0.22
N ARG A 55 -0.46 9.44 1.54
CA ARG A 55 0.41 8.53 2.32
C ARG A 55 0.27 7.08 1.88
N MET A 56 -0.94 6.64 1.54
CA MET A 56 -1.17 5.29 1.02
C MET A 56 -0.61 5.11 -0.39
N PHE A 57 -0.72 6.13 -1.25
CA PHE A 57 -0.09 6.14 -2.58
C PHE A 57 1.42 5.95 -2.50
N GLU A 58 2.09 6.74 -1.66
CA GLU A 58 3.54 6.65 -1.46
C GLU A 58 3.95 5.30 -0.86
N ARG A 59 3.18 4.80 0.12
CA ARG A 59 3.44 3.49 0.73
C ARG A 59 3.36 2.37 -0.30
N ALA A 60 2.37 2.40 -1.17
CA ALA A 60 2.22 1.41 -2.24
C ALA A 60 3.36 1.54 -3.27
N ASN A 61 3.78 2.75 -3.66
CA ASN A 61 4.94 2.92 -4.54
C ASN A 61 6.24 2.39 -3.93
N ARG A 62 6.51 2.66 -2.64
CA ARG A 62 7.70 2.12 -1.95
C ARG A 62 7.72 0.59 -1.90
N TRP A 63 6.56 -0.04 -1.72
CA TRP A 63 6.45 -1.50 -1.79
C TRP A 63 6.95 -2.00 -3.15
N HIS A 64 6.48 -1.41 -4.24
CA HIS A 64 6.90 -1.75 -5.60
C HIS A 64 8.39 -1.48 -5.88
N GLU A 65 8.92 -0.35 -5.38
CA GLU A 65 10.35 -0.03 -5.48
C GLU A 65 11.21 -1.06 -4.74
N SER A 66 10.81 -1.49 -3.54
CA SER A 66 11.56 -2.49 -2.77
C SER A 66 11.59 -3.88 -3.42
N GLN A 67 10.54 -4.28 -4.14
CA GLN A 67 10.52 -5.54 -4.90
C GLN A 67 11.50 -5.48 -6.08
N SER A 68 11.63 -4.32 -6.74
CA SER A 68 12.58 -4.16 -7.85
C SER A 68 14.05 -4.26 -7.40
N SER A 69 14.34 -3.90 -6.15
CA SER A 69 15.69 -3.99 -5.58
C SER A 69 16.08 -5.38 -5.09
N SER A 70 15.13 -6.30 -4.86
CA SER A 70 15.43 -7.65 -4.33
C SER A 70 15.73 -8.69 -5.40
N SER A 71 15.79 -8.31 -6.68
CA SER A 71 16.06 -9.24 -7.80
C SER A 71 17.51 -9.20 -8.31
N ASN A 72 18.44 -8.60 -7.55
CA ASN A 72 19.83 -8.40 -7.99
C ASN A 72 20.91 -9.10 -7.13
N ASP A 73 20.56 -10.10 -6.31
CA ASP A 73 21.53 -10.99 -5.63
C ASP A 73 21.21 -12.47 -5.87
#